data_AF-A0A851TRY1-F1
#
_entry.id   AF-A0A851TRY1-F1
#
_cell.length_a   1.000
_cell.length_b   1.000
_cell.length_c   1.000
_cell.angle_alpha   90.00
_cell.angle_beta   90.00
_cell.angle_gamma   90.00
#
_symmetry.space_group_name_H-M   'P 1'
#
loop_
_entity.id
_entity.type
_entity.pdbx_description
1 polymer ?
#
loop_
_entity_poly.entity_id
_entity_poly.type
_entity_poly.pdbx_seq_one_letter_code
_entity_poly.pdbx_strand_id
1 'polypeptide(L)'
;VPVSPGAVKVTPGHSPADLALARAQGLPLLSVINEDGTLCPPGGGWLQGVPRFAARPQVLAALAERRLLRGTREHPMTLPLCRY
;
A
#
# COMPACT_ATOMS: atom_id res chain seq x y z
N VAL A 1 -22.10 -9.54 -8.47
CA VAL A 1 -20.65 -9.72 -8.27
C VAL A 1 -20.00 -8.35 -8.35
N PRO A 2 -19.29 -7.87 -7.32
CA PRO A 2 -18.65 -6.56 -7.39
C PRO A 2 -17.56 -6.64 -8.46
N VAL A 3 -17.70 -5.85 -9.53
CA VAL A 3 -16.69 -5.78 -10.59
C VAL A 3 -15.41 -5.20 -9.96
N SER A 4 -14.34 -5.99 -9.95
CA SER A 4 -13.01 -5.45 -9.68
C SER A 4 -12.56 -4.70 -10.93
N PRO A 5 -11.96 -3.49 -10.80
CA PRO A 5 -11.34 -2.85 -11.95
C PRO A 5 -10.33 -3.86 -12.52
N GLY A 6 -10.33 -4.10 -13.83
CA GLY A 6 -9.39 -5.03 -14.48
C GLY A 6 -7.91 -4.60 -14.40
N ALA A 7 -7.61 -3.59 -13.58
CA ALA A 7 -6.29 -3.06 -13.29
C ALA A 7 -6.06 -3.05 -11.77
N VAL A 8 -4.84 -3.40 -11.36
CA VAL A 8 -4.41 -3.47 -9.95
C VAL A 8 -3.16 -2.61 -9.74
N LYS A 9 -2.92 -2.20 -8.49
CA LYS A 9 -1.67 -1.51 -8.12
C LYS A 9 -0.48 -2.49 -8.16
N VAL A 10 0.71 -1.98 -8.43
CA VAL A 10 1.99 -2.71 -8.36
C VAL A 10 2.90 -2.02 -7.33
N THR A 11 3.31 -2.76 -6.31
CA THR A 11 4.06 -2.29 -5.13
C THR A 11 5.22 -3.25 -4.81
N PRO A 12 6.35 -3.18 -5.54
CA PRO A 12 7.42 -4.19 -5.49
C PRO A 12 8.07 -4.37 -4.12
N GLY A 13 8.15 -3.29 -3.31
CA GLY A 13 8.69 -3.35 -1.95
C GLY A 13 7.79 -4.05 -0.93
N HIS A 14 6.54 -4.36 -1.26
CA HIS A 14 5.51 -4.77 -0.28
C HIS A 14 4.65 -5.97 -0.72
N SER A 15 4.94 -6.56 -1.88
CA SER A 15 4.20 -7.71 -2.42
C SER A 15 5.14 -8.61 -3.21
N PRO A 16 5.27 -9.91 -2.86
CA PRO A 16 6.12 -10.85 -3.59
C PRO A 16 5.72 -10.99 -5.07
N ALA A 17 4.42 -10.98 -5.37
CA ALA A 17 3.93 -11.05 -6.75
C ALA A 17 4.32 -9.79 -7.55
N ASP A 18 4.21 -8.61 -6.93
CA ASP A 18 4.57 -7.34 -7.56
C ASP A 18 6.09 -7.24 -7.77
N LEU A 19 6.89 -7.81 -6.86
CA LEU A 19 8.35 -7.87 -6.98
C LEU A 19 8.79 -8.72 -8.17
N ALA A 20 8.17 -9.89 -8.38
CA ALA A 20 8.46 -10.75 -9.51
C ALA A 20 8.13 -10.05 -10.84
N LEU A 21 6.97 -9.41 -10.92
CA LEU A 21 6.56 -8.60 -12.08
C LEU A 21 7.54 -7.45 -12.32
N ALA A 22 7.90 -6.70 -11.28
CA ALA A 22 8.83 -5.59 -11.39
C ALA A 22 10.21 -6.00 -11.92
N ARG A 23 10.75 -7.13 -11.44
CA ARG A 23 12.02 -7.67 -11.95
C ARG A 23 11.94 -8.03 -13.44
N ALA A 24 10.85 -8.66 -13.86
CA ALA A 24 10.64 -9.02 -15.25
C ALA A 24 10.50 -7.79 -16.17
N GLN A 25 10.01 -6.67 -15.63
CA GLN A 25 9.77 -5.42 -16.38
C GLN A 25 10.84 -4.34 -16.13
N GLY A 26 11.90 -4.64 -15.36
CA GLY A 26 12.95 -3.68 -15.03
C GLY A 26 12.48 -2.47 -14.19
N LEU A 27 11.42 -2.62 -13.40
CA LEU A 27 10.91 -1.54 -12.54
C LEU A 27 11.77 -1.36 -11.29
N PRO A 28 11.95 -0.12 -10.81
CA PRO A 28 12.73 0.16 -9.60
C PRO A 28 12.06 -0.41 -8.35
N LEU A 29 12.90 -0.85 -7.41
CA LEU A 29 12.46 -1.28 -6.09
C LEU A 29 12.38 -0.07 -5.15
N LEU A 30 11.18 0.25 -4.68
CA LEU A 30 10.94 1.32 -3.71
C LEU A 30 10.19 0.76 -2.50
N SER A 31 10.63 1.16 -1.30
CA SER A 31 9.92 0.94 -0.04
C SER A 31 9.54 2.27 0.58
N VAL A 32 8.42 2.29 1.31
CA VAL A 32 7.91 3.45 2.05
C VAL A 32 7.58 3.08 3.49
N ILE A 33 7.95 1.87 3.91
CA ILE A 33 7.72 1.34 5.26
C ILE A 33 9.07 0.82 5.77
N ASN A 34 9.50 1.33 6.91
CA ASN A 34 10.68 0.90 7.63
C ASN A 34 10.45 -0.48 8.30
N GLU A 35 11.53 -1.11 8.76
CA GLU A 35 11.48 -2.39 9.48
C GLU A 35 10.68 -2.31 10.79
N ASP A 36 10.69 -1.15 11.46
CA ASP A 36 9.89 -0.87 12.65
C ASP A 36 8.39 -0.65 12.35
N GLY A 37 8.00 -0.66 11.07
CA GLY A 37 6.64 -0.48 10.62
C GLY A 37 6.16 0.97 10.51
N THR A 38 7.05 1.95 10.67
CA THR A 38 6.77 3.38 10.42
C THR A 38 6.93 3.72 8.95
N LEU A 39 6.23 4.77 8.47
CA LEU A 39 6.40 5.25 7.11
C LEU A 39 7.67 6.09 6.94
N CYS A 40 8.31 5.96 5.79
CA CYS A 40 9.55 6.65 5.44
C CYS A 40 9.50 7.24 4.02
N PRO A 41 10.40 8.18 3.69
CA PRO A 41 10.52 8.69 2.32
C PRO A 41 10.77 7.53 1.32
N PRO A 42 10.15 7.55 0.12
CA PRO A 42 9.40 8.64 -0.49
C PRO A 42 7.87 8.63 -0.20
N GLY A 43 7.38 7.97 0.85
CA GLY A 43 5.95 7.76 1.15
C GLY A 43 5.09 9.00 1.48
N GLY A 44 5.60 10.20 1.23
CA GLY A 44 4.98 11.49 1.60
C GLY A 44 5.48 11.98 2.95
N GLY A 45 6.12 13.15 2.98
CA GLY A 45 6.76 13.68 4.20
C GLY A 45 5.81 13.90 5.38
N TRP A 46 4.53 14.19 5.11
CA TRP A 46 3.49 14.36 6.12
C TRP A 46 3.11 13.08 6.89
N LEU A 47 3.60 11.92 6.44
CA LEU A 47 3.42 10.62 7.09
C LEU A 47 4.71 10.06 7.70
N GLN A 48 5.84 10.74 7.56
CA GLN A 48 7.12 10.22 8.01
C GLN A 48 7.09 9.93 9.52
N GLY A 49 7.51 8.72 9.91
CA GLY A 49 7.49 8.24 11.30
C GLY A 49 6.13 7.74 11.78
N VAL A 50 5.05 7.91 11.00
CA VAL A 50 3.71 7.43 11.39
C VAL A 50 3.62 5.91 11.21
N PRO A 51 3.14 5.15 12.20
CA PRO A 51 2.92 3.71 12.06
C PRO A 51 1.97 3.36 10.91
N ARG A 52 2.30 2.35 10.09
CA ARG A 52 1.58 2.00 8.85
C ARG A 52 0.06 1.83 8.99
N PHE A 53 -0.42 1.34 10.13
CA PHE A 53 -1.85 1.16 10.38
C PHE A 53 -2.55 2.46 10.76
N ALA A 54 -1.87 3.35 11.51
CA ALA A 54 -2.36 4.68 11.84
C ALA A 54 -2.32 5.63 10.63
N ALA A 55 -1.39 5.42 9.70
CA ALA A 55 -1.30 6.19 8.46
C ALA A 55 -2.47 5.93 7.49
N ARG A 56 -3.01 4.70 7.48
CA ARG A 56 -4.06 4.29 6.53
C ARG A 56 -5.31 5.20 6.53
N PRO A 57 -5.97 5.50 7.67
CA PRO A 57 -7.11 6.41 7.67
C PRO A 57 -6.74 7.81 7.20
N GLN A 58 -5.54 8.30 7.48
CA GLN A 58 -5.09 9.62 7.02
C GLN A 58 -4.89 9.66 5.50
N VAL A 59 -4.35 8.59 4.90
CA VAL A 59 -4.25 8.45 3.44
C VAL A 59 -5.65 8.43 2.80
N LEU A 60 -6.61 7.73 3.41
CA LEU A 60 -7.99 7.72 2.92
C LEU A 60 -8.62 9.11 2.97
N ALA A 61 -8.44 9.85 4.07
CA ALA A 61 -8.90 11.23 4.19
C ALA A 61 -8.29 12.13 3.11
N ALA A 62 -6.96 12.07 2.94
CA ALA A 62 -6.26 12.86 1.92
C ALA A 62 -6.71 12.52 0.48
N LEU A 63 -7.03 11.25 0.19
CA LEU A 63 -7.60 10.85 -1.10
C LEU A 63 -9.04 11.35 -1.28
N ALA A 64 -9.84 11.38 -0.21
CA ALA A 64 -11.21 11.89 -0.23
C ALA A 64 -11.25 13.42 -0.44
N GLU A 65 -10.43 14.17 0.29
CA GLU A 65 -10.27 15.63 0.14
C GLU A 65 -9.89 16.01 -1.30
N ARG A 66 -9.01 15.21 -1.92
CA ARG A 66 -8.59 15.38 -3.33
C ARG A 66 -9.58 14.82 -4.35
N ARG A 67 -10.72 14.26 -3.93
CA ARG A 67 -11.72 13.62 -4.79
C ARG A 67 -11.17 12.46 -5.65
N LEU A 68 -10.13 11.78 -5.16
CA LEU A 68 -9.51 10.62 -5.80
C LEU A 68 -10.10 9.30 -5.28
N LEU A 69 -10.63 9.28 -4.06
CA LEU A 69 -11.29 8.10 -3.50
C LEU A 69 -12.63 7.83 -4.20
N ARG A 70 -12.77 6.65 -4.82
CA ARG A 70 -13.99 6.24 -5.53
C ARG A 70 -14.98 5.45 -4.66
N GLY A 71 -14.55 4.95 -3.51
CA GLY A 71 -15.38 4.18 -2.59
C GLY A 71 -14.55 3.22 -1.75
N THR A 72 -15.19 2.70 -0.70
CA THR A 72 -14.64 1.64 0.16
C THR A 72 -15.69 0.54 0.32
N ARG A 73 -15.25 -0.70 0.45
CA ARG A 73 -16.11 -1.85 0.70
C ARG A 73 -15.36 -2.87 1.56
N GLU A 74 -16.09 -3.62 2.37
CA GLU A 74 -15.50 -4.74 3.08
C GLU A 74 -15.00 -5.80 2.10
N HIS A 75 -13.83 -6.35 2.39
CA HIS A 75 -13.21 -7.37 1.57
C HIS A 75 -12.49 -8.37 2.47
N PRO A 76 -12.96 -9.63 2.56
CA PRO A 76 -12.25 -10.65 3.31
C PRO A 76 -10.92 -10.96 2.64
N MET A 77 -9.86 -11.06 3.43
CA MET A 77 -8.52 -11.38 2.95
C MET A 77 -7.78 -12.26 3.94
N THR A 78 -6.85 -13.06 3.42
CA THR A 78 -5.93 -13.85 4.25
C THR A 78 -4.82 -12.94 4.75
N LEU A 79 -4.71 -12.80 6.08
CA LEU A 79 -3.62 -12.05 6.70
C LEU A 79 -2.52 -13.02 7.17
N PRO A 80 -1.28 -12.89 6.68
CA PRO A 80 -0.17 -13.62 7.25
C PRO A 80 0.12 -13.07 8.65
N LEU A 81 0.19 -13.96 9.64
CA LEU A 81 0.62 -13.65 10.99
C LEU A 81 1.98 -14.30 11.24
N CYS A 82 2.87 -13.57 11.91
CA CYS A 82 4.10 -14.17 12.42
C CYS A 82 3.70 -15.29 13.38
N ARG A 83 4.24 -16.49 13.18
CA ARG A 83 3.88 -17.62 14.04
C ARG A 83 4.66 -17.60 15.34
N TYR A 84 5.94 -17.30 15.32
CA TYR A 84 6.82 -17.13 16.49
C TYR A 84 8.21 -16.77 15.97
#